data_AF-A0A1Z5SD17-F1
#
_entry.id   AF-A0A1Z5SD17-F1
#
_cell.length_a   1.000
_cell.length_b   1.000
_cell.length_c   1.000
_cell.angle_alpha   90.00
_cell.angle_beta   90.00
_cell.angle_gamma   90.00
#
_symmetry.space_group_name_H-M   'P 1'
#
loop_
_entity.id
_entity.type
_entity.pdbx_description
1 polymer ?
#
loop_
_entity_poly.entity_id
_entity_poly.type
_entity_poly.pdbx_seq_one_letter_code
_entity_poly.pdbx_strand_id
1 'polypeptide(L)'
;MSYRYYDSYSQPEDGLSAREKIQYSLLGIIVLGGAVILGRSFVKKQQSNTEERKTFDDGSAAAYAKQIKMAFENDGWWGTDEDGLRIALRRIVSKDEFRKVMSSYERLYNSSLLRDMKDELTASEYNEMMAIINGKQERIGTTNSQQLSYMQYQSWARRLRAAFDISYGFVPGTDEEAIKAVFMEVPTQSAFSQVAAAYQSEFGTNLFTDLKAELEFWEYQPMLDIIYQKPKV
;
A
#
# COMPACT_ATOMS: atom_id res chain seq x y z
N MET A 1 77.39 15.52 -63.03
CA MET A 1 77.02 14.31 -62.27
C MET A 1 76.97 14.72 -60.80
N SER A 2 75.77 14.91 -60.24
CA SER A 2 75.56 15.31 -58.83
C SER A 2 74.29 14.62 -58.33
N TYR A 3 74.38 14.02 -57.14
CA TYR A 3 73.38 13.11 -56.56
C TYR A 3 72.23 13.87 -55.88
N ARG A 4 71.03 13.27 -55.92
CA ARG A 4 69.84 13.69 -55.16
C ARG A 4 70.05 13.53 -53.65
N TYR A 5 69.44 14.40 -52.86
CA TYR A 5 68.91 14.06 -51.54
C TYR A 5 67.47 14.60 -51.47
N TYR A 6 66.48 13.71 -51.36
CA TYR A 6 65.13 14.06 -50.94
C TYR A 6 65.00 13.58 -49.50
N ASP A 7 64.88 14.52 -48.56
CA ASP A 7 64.50 14.21 -47.19
C ASP A 7 63.02 13.85 -47.16
N SER A 8 62.70 12.63 -46.71
CA SER A 8 61.34 12.22 -46.42
C SER A 8 60.99 12.66 -44.99
N TYR A 9 60.20 13.71 -44.84
CA TYR A 9 59.57 14.02 -43.56
C TYR A 9 58.50 12.98 -43.25
N SER A 10 58.83 12.02 -42.39
CA SER A 10 57.84 11.20 -41.68
C SER A 10 57.05 12.10 -40.73
N GLN A 11 55.76 12.31 -41.00
CA GLN A 11 54.86 12.95 -40.04
C GLN A 11 54.77 12.06 -38.78
N PRO A 12 54.86 12.62 -37.56
CA PRO A 12 54.56 11.84 -36.36
C PRO A 12 53.07 11.50 -36.40
N GLU A 13 52.74 10.20 -36.36
CA GLU A 13 51.37 9.76 -36.14
C GLU A 13 50.94 10.16 -34.72
N ASP A 14 50.34 11.33 -34.60
CA ASP A 14 49.80 11.87 -33.35
C ASP A 14 48.43 11.24 -33.07
N GLY A 15 48.45 9.93 -32.86
CA GLY A 15 47.28 9.12 -32.57
C GLY A 15 47.48 8.32 -31.28
N LEU A 16 46.49 8.37 -30.39
CA LEU A 16 46.49 7.57 -29.16
C LEU A 16 46.90 6.12 -29.45
N SER A 17 47.88 5.62 -28.71
CA SER A 17 48.32 4.23 -28.82
C SER A 17 47.16 3.27 -28.49
N ALA A 18 47.24 2.04 -28.98
CA ALA A 18 46.20 1.04 -28.72
C ALA A 18 45.94 0.83 -27.21
N ARG A 19 46.97 0.95 -26.38
CA ARG A 19 46.88 0.85 -24.92
C ARG A 19 46.12 2.02 -24.30
N GLU A 20 46.37 3.24 -24.77
CA GLU A 20 45.69 4.45 -24.30
C GLU A 20 44.21 4.46 -24.73
N LYS A 21 43.89 4.04 -25.95
CA LYS A 21 42.50 3.91 -26.42
C LYS A 21 41.69 2.95 -25.53
N ILE A 22 42.28 1.82 -25.13
CA ILE A 22 41.62 0.86 -24.24
C ILE A 22 41.42 1.46 -22.84
N GLN A 23 42.44 2.11 -22.27
CA GLN A 23 42.34 2.73 -20.94
C GLN A 23 41.30 3.86 -20.90
N TYR A 24 41.28 4.75 -21.90
CA TYR A 24 40.28 5.83 -21.97
C TYR A 24 38.86 5.30 -22.23
N SER A 25 38.71 4.22 -23.02
CA SER A 25 37.40 3.58 -23.21
C SER A 25 36.84 2.98 -21.92
N LEU A 26 37.67 2.31 -21.11
CA LEU A 26 37.26 1.77 -19.81
C LEU A 26 36.91 2.89 -18.81
N LEU A 27 37.73 3.94 -18.74
CA LEU A 27 37.45 5.11 -17.89
C LEU A 27 36.14 5.78 -18.30
N GLY A 28 35.88 5.93 -19.61
CA GLY A 28 34.63 6.46 -20.13
C GLY A 28 33.41 5.62 -19.73
N ILE A 29 33.50 4.29 -19.84
CA ILE A 29 32.43 3.36 -19.42
C ILE A 29 32.19 3.41 -17.91
N ILE A 30 33.25 3.46 -17.09
CA ILE A 30 33.15 3.55 -15.62
C ILE A 30 32.52 4.89 -15.20
N VAL A 31 32.93 6.00 -15.82
CA VAL A 31 32.39 7.34 -15.53
C VAL A 31 30.93 7.43 -15.95
N LEU A 32 30.55 6.95 -17.14
CA LEU A 32 29.17 6.95 -17.60
C LEU A 32 28.28 6.02 -16.76
N GLY A 33 28.76 4.80 -16.45
CA GLY A 33 28.06 3.87 -15.58
C GLY A 33 27.87 4.41 -14.16
N GLY A 34 28.92 5.00 -13.58
CA GLY A 34 28.88 5.65 -12.28
C GLY A 34 27.94 6.85 -12.24
N ALA A 35 27.95 7.71 -13.27
CA ALA A 35 27.05 8.86 -13.38
C ALA A 35 25.57 8.44 -13.49
N VAL A 36 25.26 7.37 -14.24
CA VAL A 36 23.90 6.83 -14.34
C VAL A 36 23.42 6.25 -13.00
N ILE A 37 24.29 5.54 -12.27
CA ILE A 37 23.95 4.99 -10.95
C ILE A 37 23.74 6.10 -9.91
N LEU A 38 24.62 7.10 -9.87
CA LEU A 38 24.52 8.26 -8.97
C LEU A 38 23.32 9.14 -9.31
N GLY A 39 23.02 9.36 -10.58
CA GLY A 39 21.83 10.08 -11.02
C GLY A 39 20.54 9.36 -10.59
N ARG A 40 20.48 8.03 -10.74
CA ARG A 40 19.34 7.22 -10.28
C ARG A 40 19.17 7.27 -8.76
N SER A 41 20.24 7.16 -7.98
CA SER A 41 20.15 7.19 -6.51
C SER A 41 19.75 8.58 -5.98
N PHE A 42 20.22 9.66 -6.60
CA PHE A 42 19.81 11.03 -6.24
C PHE A 42 18.34 11.30 -6.54
N VAL A 43 17.83 10.90 -7.72
CA VAL A 43 16.41 11.01 -8.07
C VAL A 43 15.55 10.19 -7.10
N LYS A 44 15.95 8.96 -6.78
CA LYS A 44 15.27 8.12 -5.78
C LYS A 44 15.24 8.77 -4.39
N LYS A 45 16.36 9.35 -3.94
CA LYS A 45 16.44 10.03 -2.64
C LYS A 45 15.56 11.28 -2.59
N GLN A 46 15.51 12.07 -3.67
CA GLN A 46 14.62 13.22 -3.80
C GLN A 46 13.14 12.82 -3.82
N GLN A 47 12.80 11.75 -4.53
CA GLN A 47 11.44 11.19 -4.57
C GLN A 47 11.02 10.66 -3.19
N SER A 48 11.88 9.89 -2.52
CA SER A 48 11.64 9.40 -1.15
C SER A 48 11.45 10.55 -0.17
N ASN A 49 12.35 11.55 -0.16
CA ASN A 49 12.24 12.71 0.73
C ASN A 49 10.95 13.51 0.46
N THR A 50 10.52 13.59 -0.79
CA THR A 50 9.26 14.27 -1.16
C THR A 50 8.04 13.50 -0.69
N GLU A 51 8.05 12.17 -0.81
CA GLU A 51 6.97 11.31 -0.32
C GLU A 51 6.94 11.23 1.21
N GLU A 52 8.10 11.24 1.86
CA GLU A 52 8.22 11.26 3.32
C GLU A 52 7.54 12.50 3.93
N ARG A 53 7.63 13.65 3.25
CA ARG A 53 6.90 14.86 3.66
C ARG A 53 5.38 14.71 3.59
N LYS A 54 4.85 13.82 2.76
CA LYS A 54 3.40 13.55 2.72
C LYS A 54 2.94 12.68 3.89
N THR A 55 3.86 11.98 4.57
CA THR A 55 3.50 11.15 5.74
C THR A 55 3.02 11.98 6.93
N PHE A 56 3.26 13.29 6.93
CA PHE A 56 2.75 14.20 7.96
C PHE A 56 1.25 14.51 7.83
N ASP A 57 0.67 14.24 6.66
CA ASP A 57 -0.78 14.32 6.46
C ASP A 57 -1.40 12.96 6.83
N ASP A 58 -2.09 12.89 7.97
CA ASP A 58 -2.81 11.68 8.40
C ASP A 58 -3.87 11.29 7.35
N GLY A 59 -3.98 9.99 7.09
CA GLY A 59 -4.82 9.45 6.01
C GLY A 59 -4.24 9.58 4.59
N SER A 60 -3.03 10.12 4.40
CA SER A 60 -2.39 10.12 3.08
C SER A 60 -1.90 8.74 2.66
N ALA A 61 -1.73 8.53 1.35
CA ALA A 61 -1.17 7.28 0.82
C ALA A 61 0.23 6.96 1.36
N ALA A 62 1.03 7.99 1.64
CA ALA A 62 2.36 7.84 2.23
C ALA A 62 2.29 7.50 3.72
N ALA A 63 1.36 8.09 4.47
CA ALA A 63 1.13 7.76 5.88
C ALA A 63 0.72 6.29 6.04
N TYR A 64 -0.22 5.80 5.22
CA TYR A 64 -0.59 4.38 5.21
C TYR A 64 0.57 3.47 4.81
N ALA A 65 1.36 3.85 3.80
CA ALA A 65 2.54 3.09 3.42
C ALA A 65 3.55 2.96 4.58
N LYS A 66 3.70 4.01 5.38
CA LYS A 66 4.55 4.01 6.57
C LYS A 66 3.98 3.14 7.69
N GLN A 67 2.68 3.20 7.96
CA GLN A 67 2.00 2.33 8.93
C GLN A 67 2.18 0.85 8.58
N ILE A 68 2.02 0.49 7.30
CA ILE A 68 2.25 -0.87 6.81
C ILE A 68 3.71 -1.29 7.00
N LYS A 69 4.67 -0.40 6.73
CA LYS A 69 6.09 -0.73 6.96
C LYS A 69 6.40 -0.93 8.44
N MET A 70 5.87 -0.08 9.32
CA MET A 70 6.03 -0.24 10.77
C MET A 70 5.45 -1.57 11.25
N ALA A 71 4.31 -2.00 10.69
CA ALA A 71 3.75 -3.31 11.01
C ALA A 71 4.66 -4.47 10.60
N PHE A 72 5.29 -4.43 9.41
CA PHE A 72 6.30 -5.44 9.03
C PHE A 72 7.55 -5.40 9.90
N GLU A 73 7.97 -4.20 10.33
CA GLU A 73 9.17 -4.05 11.18
C GLU A 73 8.91 -4.38 12.65
N ASN A 74 7.64 -4.38 13.08
CA ASN A 74 7.18 -4.71 14.43
C ASN A 74 8.01 -4.03 15.54
N ASP A 75 8.35 -2.74 15.36
CA ASP A 75 9.23 -1.97 16.26
C ASP A 75 10.55 -2.69 16.63
N GLY A 76 11.07 -3.52 15.72
CA GLY A 76 12.29 -4.31 15.91
C GLY A 76 12.11 -5.63 16.67
N TRP A 77 10.89 -6.00 17.00
CA TRP A 77 10.55 -7.33 17.51
C TRP A 77 10.50 -8.35 16.37
N TRP A 78 10.61 -9.63 16.71
CA TRP A 78 10.56 -10.70 15.72
C TRP A 78 9.12 -10.89 15.22
N GLY A 79 8.98 -11.22 13.93
CA GLY A 79 7.67 -11.40 13.29
C GLY A 79 7.02 -10.09 12.86
N THR A 80 5.86 -10.21 12.21
CA THR A 80 5.05 -9.07 11.76
C THR A 80 4.05 -8.70 12.85
N ASP A 81 3.71 -7.42 12.99
CA ASP A 81 2.51 -6.99 13.71
C ASP A 81 1.30 -7.16 12.78
N GLU A 82 0.68 -8.35 12.79
CA GLU A 82 -0.44 -8.64 11.89
C GLU A 82 -1.67 -7.77 12.20
N ASP A 83 -1.85 -7.37 13.47
CA ASP A 83 -2.94 -6.51 13.92
C ASP A 83 -2.76 -5.09 13.39
N GLY A 84 -1.56 -4.52 13.53
CA GLY A 84 -1.21 -3.22 12.96
C GLY A 84 -1.33 -3.19 11.43
N LEU A 85 -0.89 -4.27 10.77
CA LEU A 85 -1.05 -4.43 9.32
C LEU A 85 -2.52 -4.46 8.92
N ARG A 86 -3.35 -5.22 9.65
CA ARG A 86 -4.79 -5.35 9.41
C ARG A 86 -5.49 -4.00 9.55
N ILE A 87 -5.18 -3.25 10.61
CA ILE A 87 -5.73 -1.92 10.87
C ILE A 87 -5.35 -0.96 9.74
N ALA A 88 -4.06 -0.92 9.35
CA ALA A 88 -3.59 -0.05 8.27
C ALA A 88 -4.28 -0.36 6.94
N LEU A 89 -4.41 -1.64 6.59
CA LEU A 89 -5.10 -2.06 5.36
C LEU A 89 -6.60 -1.76 5.38
N ARG A 90 -7.27 -1.84 6.54
CA ARG A 90 -8.70 -1.52 6.67
C ARG A 90 -9.00 -0.03 6.49
N ARG A 91 -8.12 0.85 6.98
CA ARG A 91 -8.28 2.31 6.87
C ARG A 91 -8.19 2.83 5.43
N ILE A 92 -7.59 2.07 4.52
CA ILE A 92 -7.56 2.39 3.07
C ILE A 92 -8.93 2.02 2.46
N VAL A 93 -9.70 2.98 1.97
CA VAL A 93 -11.14 2.76 1.71
C VAL A 93 -11.47 2.24 0.30
N SER A 94 -10.52 2.22 -0.63
CA SER A 94 -10.76 1.74 -2.00
C SER A 94 -9.53 1.11 -2.66
N LYS A 95 -9.73 0.33 -3.74
CA LYS A 95 -8.62 -0.22 -4.52
C LYS A 95 -7.82 0.86 -5.25
N ASP A 96 -8.44 1.94 -5.71
CA ASP A 96 -7.72 3.10 -6.28
C ASP A 96 -6.78 3.74 -5.26
N GLU A 97 -7.25 3.93 -4.02
CA GLU A 97 -6.42 4.42 -2.93
C GLU A 97 -5.33 3.43 -2.55
N PHE A 98 -5.64 2.14 -2.48
CA PHE A 98 -4.65 1.09 -2.24
C PHE A 98 -3.53 1.10 -3.30
N ARG A 99 -3.86 1.31 -4.59
CA ARG A 99 -2.84 1.47 -5.65
C ARG A 99 -1.95 2.70 -5.43
N LYS A 100 -2.51 3.80 -4.89
CA LYS A 100 -1.71 4.97 -4.50
C LYS A 100 -0.79 4.64 -3.33
N VAL A 101 -1.27 3.91 -2.33
CA VAL A 101 -0.47 3.42 -1.19
C VAL A 101 0.67 2.53 -1.67
N MET A 102 0.41 1.54 -2.53
CA MET A 102 1.44 0.70 -3.14
C MET A 102 2.51 1.54 -3.84
N SER A 103 2.09 2.57 -4.59
CA SER A 103 3.01 3.47 -5.29
C SER A 103 3.84 4.32 -4.33
N SER A 104 3.25 4.81 -3.24
CA SER A 104 3.98 5.54 -2.19
C SER A 104 4.94 4.63 -1.44
N TYR A 105 4.54 3.40 -1.12
CA TYR A 105 5.40 2.39 -0.50
C TYR A 105 6.64 2.08 -1.35
N GLU A 106 6.46 1.87 -2.66
CA GLU A 106 7.58 1.66 -3.58
C GLU A 106 8.54 2.85 -3.62
N ARG A 107 8.02 4.09 -3.59
CA ARG A 107 8.85 5.29 -3.56
C ARG A 107 9.62 5.48 -2.25
N LEU A 108 9.02 5.12 -1.11
CA LEU A 108 9.63 5.24 0.21
C LEU A 108 10.68 4.16 0.47
N TYR A 109 10.38 2.91 0.11
CA TYR A 109 11.16 1.75 0.54
C TYR A 109 11.88 1.04 -0.61
N ASN A 110 11.66 1.49 -1.86
CA ASN A 110 12.22 0.86 -3.06
C ASN A 110 11.91 -0.66 -3.11
N SER A 111 10.72 -1.01 -2.62
CA SER A 111 10.21 -2.38 -2.54
C SER A 111 8.73 -2.44 -2.89
N SER A 112 8.27 -3.61 -3.34
CA SER A 112 6.85 -3.81 -3.65
C SER A 112 6.11 -4.23 -2.38
N LEU A 113 5.07 -3.46 -2.02
CA LEU A 113 4.23 -3.76 -0.85
C LEU A 113 3.70 -5.20 -0.88
N LEU A 114 3.19 -5.68 -2.01
CA LEU A 114 2.64 -7.04 -2.11
C LEU A 114 3.71 -8.14 -2.03
N ARG A 115 4.94 -7.84 -2.43
CA ARG A 115 6.07 -8.76 -2.25
C ARG A 115 6.44 -8.83 -0.78
N ASP A 116 6.63 -7.68 -0.14
CA ASP A 116 7.02 -7.63 1.27
C ASP A 116 5.93 -8.27 2.13
N MET A 117 4.65 -7.99 1.87
CA MET A 117 3.54 -8.67 2.55
C MET A 117 3.55 -10.20 2.38
N LYS A 118 4.03 -10.72 1.25
CA LYS A 118 4.14 -12.17 1.02
C LYS A 118 5.34 -12.78 1.75
N ASP A 119 6.43 -12.02 1.86
CA ASP A 119 7.66 -12.48 2.50
C ASP A 119 7.55 -12.43 4.03
N GLU A 120 6.80 -11.46 4.56
CA GLU A 120 6.64 -11.18 6.00
C GLU A 120 5.53 -12.00 6.67
N LEU A 121 4.59 -12.55 5.88
CA LEU A 121 3.41 -13.26 6.40
C LEU A 121 3.42 -14.75 6.03
N THR A 122 2.76 -15.57 6.86
CA THR A 122 2.38 -16.93 6.47
C THR A 122 1.34 -16.89 5.34
N ALA A 123 1.14 -18.04 4.68
CA ALA A 123 0.14 -18.15 3.62
C ALA A 123 -1.30 -17.83 4.12
N SER A 124 -1.65 -18.19 5.36
CA SER A 124 -2.97 -17.90 5.93
C SER A 124 -3.17 -16.41 6.18
N GLU A 125 -2.20 -15.73 6.80
CA GLU A 125 -2.26 -14.29 7.06
C GLU A 125 -2.25 -13.49 5.76
N TYR A 126 -1.39 -13.87 4.81
CA TYR A 126 -1.37 -13.23 3.48
C TYR A 126 -2.74 -13.32 2.80
N ASN A 127 -3.38 -14.49 2.84
CA ASN A 127 -4.72 -14.67 2.26
C ASN A 127 -5.78 -13.83 2.99
N GLU A 128 -5.67 -13.67 4.31
CA GLU A 128 -6.53 -12.78 5.09
C GLU A 128 -6.38 -11.31 4.64
N MET A 129 -5.14 -10.82 4.56
CA MET A 129 -4.86 -9.44 4.14
C MET A 129 -5.32 -9.19 2.69
N MET A 130 -5.09 -10.18 1.81
CA MET A 130 -5.60 -10.12 0.43
C MET A 130 -7.12 -10.14 0.37
N ALA A 131 -7.82 -10.84 1.26
CA ALA A 131 -9.29 -10.79 1.32
C ALA A 131 -9.79 -9.39 1.71
N ILE A 132 -9.12 -8.72 2.66
CA ILE A 132 -9.41 -7.32 3.02
C ILE A 132 -9.23 -6.39 1.82
N ILE A 133 -8.12 -6.54 1.09
CA ILE A 133 -7.82 -5.71 -0.10
C ILE A 133 -8.82 -5.96 -1.23
N ASN A 134 -9.13 -7.23 -1.52
CA ASN A 134 -9.99 -7.62 -2.62
C ASN A 134 -11.46 -7.25 -2.38
N GLY A 135 -11.90 -7.21 -1.13
CA GLY A 135 -13.24 -6.79 -0.74
C GLY A 135 -13.52 -5.29 -0.90
N LYS A 136 -12.49 -4.46 -1.15
CA LYS A 136 -12.66 -3.01 -1.35
C LYS A 136 -13.31 -2.69 -2.69
N GLN A 137 -14.13 -1.65 -2.72
CA GLN A 137 -14.67 -1.11 -3.98
C GLN A 137 -13.54 -0.54 -4.87
N GLU A 138 -13.74 -0.50 -6.19
CA GLU A 138 -12.72 0.02 -7.12
C GLU A 138 -12.41 1.50 -6.87
N ARG A 139 -13.42 2.33 -6.63
CA ARG A 139 -13.31 3.77 -6.35
C ARG A 139 -14.43 4.21 -5.41
N ILE A 140 -14.11 5.16 -4.52
CA ILE A 140 -15.07 5.78 -3.62
C ILE A 140 -16.18 6.46 -4.44
N GLY A 141 -17.44 6.06 -4.21
CA GLY A 141 -18.61 6.67 -4.88
C GLY A 141 -18.85 6.26 -6.33
N THR A 142 -18.05 5.35 -6.90
CA THR A 142 -18.42 4.73 -8.18
C THR A 142 -19.34 3.56 -7.90
N THR A 143 -20.64 3.85 -7.76
CA THR A 143 -21.70 2.85 -7.87
C THR A 143 -21.67 2.33 -9.30
N ASN A 144 -20.78 1.40 -9.61
CA ASN A 144 -21.04 0.52 -10.74
C ASN A 144 -22.37 -0.13 -10.42
N SER A 145 -23.38 0.14 -11.24
CA SER A 145 -24.73 -0.45 -11.22
C SER A 145 -24.71 -1.96 -11.50
N GLN A 146 -23.60 -2.63 -11.18
CA GLN A 146 -23.53 -4.06 -10.98
C GLN A 146 -24.17 -4.34 -9.63
N GLN A 147 -25.26 -5.11 -9.64
CA GLN A 147 -25.89 -5.64 -8.43
C GLN A 147 -24.80 -6.09 -7.45
N LEU A 148 -24.80 -5.50 -6.25
CA LEU A 148 -23.94 -5.95 -5.16
C LEU A 148 -24.18 -7.45 -4.97
N SER A 149 -23.10 -8.23 -5.06
CA SER A 149 -23.20 -9.68 -4.94
C SER A 149 -23.33 -10.09 -3.48
N TYR A 150 -23.92 -11.27 -3.24
CA TYR A 150 -23.97 -11.86 -1.90
C TYR A 150 -22.58 -11.96 -1.25
N MET A 151 -21.54 -12.27 -2.03
CA MET A 151 -20.15 -12.30 -1.56
C MET A 151 -19.66 -10.94 -1.03
N GLN A 152 -20.13 -9.83 -1.62
CA GLN A 152 -19.78 -8.49 -1.13
C GLN A 152 -20.39 -8.22 0.25
N TYR A 153 -21.64 -8.64 0.47
CA TYR A 153 -22.29 -8.51 1.78
C TYR A 153 -21.61 -9.35 2.85
N GLN A 154 -21.22 -10.59 2.52
CA GLN A 154 -20.41 -11.43 3.41
C GLN A 154 -19.06 -10.80 3.71
N SER A 155 -18.40 -10.19 2.71
CA SER A 155 -17.13 -9.50 2.93
C SER A 155 -17.26 -8.33 3.91
N TRP A 156 -18.32 -7.53 3.82
CA TRP A 156 -18.57 -6.45 4.80
C TRP A 156 -18.93 -7.01 6.18
N ALA A 157 -19.73 -8.07 6.24
CA ALA A 157 -20.08 -8.73 7.50
C ALA A 157 -18.83 -9.25 8.25
N ARG A 158 -17.92 -9.94 7.54
CA ARG A 158 -16.64 -10.40 8.11
C ARG A 158 -15.76 -9.27 8.61
N ARG A 159 -15.73 -8.16 7.87
CA ARG A 159 -14.96 -6.96 8.28
C ARG A 159 -15.53 -6.32 9.54
N LEU A 160 -16.86 -6.29 9.69
CA LEU A 160 -17.51 -5.83 10.91
C LEU A 160 -17.19 -6.77 12.08
N ARG A 161 -17.33 -8.09 11.88
CA ARG A 161 -16.99 -9.08 12.91
C ARG A 161 -15.56 -8.90 13.40
N ALA A 162 -14.63 -8.81 12.47
CA ALA A 162 -13.22 -8.69 12.80
C ALA A 162 -12.82 -7.26 13.27
N ALA A 163 -13.72 -6.28 13.22
CA ALA A 163 -13.55 -4.99 13.88
C ALA A 163 -14.02 -5.03 15.35
N PHE A 164 -14.90 -5.96 15.70
CA PHE A 164 -15.33 -6.22 17.08
C PHE A 164 -14.27 -7.02 17.87
N ASP A 165 -13.48 -7.84 17.16
CA ASP A 165 -12.52 -8.74 17.78
C ASP A 165 -11.07 -8.17 17.72
N ILE A 166 -10.84 -6.85 17.85
CA ILE A 166 -9.46 -6.35 17.94
C ILE A 166 -8.90 -6.57 19.36
N SER A 167 -7.61 -6.88 19.44
CA SER A 167 -6.93 -7.01 20.73
C SER A 167 -5.67 -6.18 20.73
N TYR A 168 -5.52 -5.32 21.74
CA TYR A 168 -4.23 -4.70 22.05
C TYR A 168 -3.59 -5.51 23.19
N GLY A 169 -2.81 -6.53 22.81
CA GLY A 169 -2.18 -7.45 23.75
C GLY A 169 -3.20 -8.37 24.45
N PHE A 170 -3.51 -8.09 25.73
CA PHE A 170 -4.49 -8.87 26.51
C PHE A 170 -5.82 -8.14 26.71
N VAL A 171 -5.98 -6.95 26.14
CA VAL A 171 -7.17 -6.12 26.29
C VAL A 171 -8.03 -6.28 25.04
N PRO A 172 -9.27 -6.80 25.16
CA PRO A 172 -10.23 -6.77 24.05
C PRO A 172 -10.60 -5.32 23.76
N GLY A 173 -10.81 -4.99 22.49
CA GLY A 173 -11.25 -3.67 22.08
C GLY A 173 -12.01 -3.71 20.76
N THR A 174 -12.49 -2.54 20.34
CA THR A 174 -13.27 -2.33 19.13
C THR A 174 -12.50 -1.41 18.18
N ASP A 175 -12.53 -1.70 16.88
CA ASP A 175 -11.97 -0.86 15.82
C ASP A 175 -13.08 0.01 15.23
N GLU A 176 -13.42 1.13 15.91
CA GLU A 176 -14.52 2.01 15.51
C GLU A 176 -14.27 2.61 14.12
N GLU A 177 -13.01 2.87 13.77
CA GLU A 177 -12.63 3.39 12.46
C GLU A 177 -12.84 2.35 11.35
N ALA A 178 -12.60 1.05 11.61
CA ALA A 178 -12.95 -0.01 10.65
C ALA A 178 -14.47 -0.19 10.49
N ILE A 179 -15.24 -0.09 11.57
CA ILE A 179 -16.72 -0.11 11.51
C ILE A 179 -17.20 1.05 10.63
N LYS A 180 -16.72 2.26 10.91
CA LYS A 180 -17.02 3.47 10.14
C LYS A 180 -16.64 3.33 8.67
N ALA A 181 -15.47 2.76 8.36
CA ALA A 181 -15.05 2.51 6.99
C ALA A 181 -16.01 1.59 6.24
N VAL A 182 -16.44 0.48 6.86
CA VAL A 182 -17.46 -0.40 6.27
C VAL A 182 -18.77 0.37 6.03
N PHE A 183 -19.21 1.17 6.99
CA PHE A 183 -20.46 1.93 6.87
C PHE A 183 -20.38 2.97 5.76
N MET A 184 -19.24 3.63 5.59
CA MET A 184 -18.99 4.56 4.50
C MET A 184 -19.05 3.86 3.12
N GLU A 185 -18.55 2.64 3.01
CA GLU A 185 -18.57 1.85 1.77
C GLU A 185 -19.94 1.28 1.40
N VAL A 186 -20.77 0.90 2.40
CA VAL A 186 -22.11 0.40 2.16
C VAL A 186 -22.95 1.52 1.52
N PRO A 187 -23.49 1.36 0.31
CA PRO A 187 -24.00 2.51 -0.43
C PRO A 187 -25.42 2.92 -0.02
N THR A 188 -26.23 1.99 0.48
CA THR A 188 -27.65 2.23 0.78
C THR A 188 -28.10 1.49 2.04
N GLN A 189 -29.23 1.92 2.61
CA GLN A 189 -29.83 1.25 3.78
C GLN A 189 -30.29 -0.18 3.42
N SER A 190 -30.74 -0.40 2.18
CA SER A 190 -31.08 -1.72 1.65
C SER A 190 -29.85 -2.62 1.62
N ALA A 191 -28.72 -2.14 1.10
CA ALA A 191 -27.45 -2.87 1.11
C ALA A 191 -26.99 -3.18 2.55
N PHE A 192 -27.14 -2.25 3.49
CA PHE A 192 -26.81 -2.49 4.90
C PHE A 192 -27.67 -3.59 5.52
N SER A 193 -28.96 -3.64 5.16
CA SER A 193 -29.86 -4.71 5.60
C SER A 193 -29.42 -6.08 5.07
N GLN A 194 -28.90 -6.14 3.84
CA GLN A 194 -28.30 -7.36 3.29
C GLN A 194 -27.00 -7.76 4.01
N VAL A 195 -26.17 -6.78 4.42
CA VAL A 195 -25.01 -7.03 5.28
C VAL A 195 -25.43 -7.61 6.63
N ALA A 196 -26.45 -7.04 7.27
CA ALA A 196 -26.97 -7.57 8.54
C ALA A 196 -27.49 -9.00 8.41
N ALA A 197 -28.20 -9.32 7.30
CA ALA A 197 -28.66 -10.67 7.01
C ALA A 197 -27.49 -11.64 6.76
N ALA A 198 -26.47 -11.23 6.00
CA ALA A 198 -25.26 -12.02 5.77
C ALA A 198 -24.50 -12.28 7.07
N TYR A 199 -24.35 -11.25 7.91
CA TYR A 199 -23.72 -11.34 9.23
C TYR A 199 -24.42 -12.36 10.12
N GLN A 200 -25.75 -12.28 10.24
CA GLN A 200 -26.51 -13.24 11.04
C GLN A 200 -26.41 -14.67 10.49
N SER A 201 -26.45 -14.82 9.16
CA SER A 201 -26.29 -16.13 8.53
C SER A 201 -24.91 -16.74 8.77
N GLU A 202 -23.86 -15.92 8.89
CA GLU A 202 -22.47 -16.40 8.97
C GLU A 202 -22.01 -16.60 10.41
N PHE A 203 -22.39 -15.71 11.33
CA PHE A 203 -21.91 -15.73 12.73
C PHE A 203 -22.96 -16.17 13.74
N GLY A 204 -24.22 -16.33 13.32
CA GLY A 204 -25.31 -16.76 14.19
C GLY A 204 -25.80 -15.71 15.19
N THR A 205 -25.17 -14.52 15.24
CA THR A 205 -25.55 -13.39 16.09
C THR A 205 -26.15 -12.24 15.28
N ASN A 206 -26.93 -11.37 15.93
CA ASN A 206 -27.53 -10.22 15.26
C ASN A 206 -26.53 -9.06 15.21
N LEU A 207 -26.28 -8.51 14.02
CA LEU A 207 -25.32 -7.41 13.84
C LEU A 207 -25.60 -6.19 14.75
N PHE A 208 -26.87 -5.82 14.96
CA PHE A 208 -27.20 -4.68 15.83
C PHE A 208 -27.00 -5.00 17.31
N THR A 209 -27.14 -6.27 17.71
CA THR A 209 -26.80 -6.71 19.06
C THR A 209 -25.30 -6.59 19.30
N ASP A 210 -24.50 -7.09 18.37
CA ASP A 210 -23.04 -7.03 18.48
C ASP A 210 -22.55 -5.58 18.44
N LEU A 211 -23.03 -4.74 17.49
CA LEU A 211 -22.70 -3.32 17.46
C LEU A 211 -22.99 -2.57 18.77
N LYS A 212 -24.07 -2.93 19.49
CA LYS A 212 -24.40 -2.32 20.79
C LYS A 212 -23.52 -2.82 21.92
N ALA A 213 -22.98 -4.03 21.81
CA ALA A 213 -22.08 -4.58 22.80
C ALA A 213 -20.67 -3.99 22.64
N GLU A 214 -20.27 -3.72 21.39
CA GLU A 214 -18.91 -3.32 21.03
C GLU A 214 -18.69 -1.79 21.01
N LEU A 215 -19.73 -1.00 20.73
CA LEU A 215 -19.64 0.46 20.71
C LEU A 215 -20.15 1.07 22.02
N GLU A 216 -19.50 2.13 22.47
CA GLU A 216 -19.99 2.90 23.61
C GLU A 216 -21.34 3.56 23.30
N PHE A 217 -22.14 3.83 24.33
CA PHE A 217 -23.49 4.39 24.16
C PHE A 217 -23.50 5.69 23.33
N TRP A 218 -22.46 6.52 23.47
CA TRP A 218 -22.33 7.77 22.71
C TRP A 218 -21.79 7.59 21.28
N GLU A 219 -21.19 6.44 20.94
CA GLU A 219 -20.64 6.13 19.62
C GLU A 219 -21.67 5.42 18.72
N TYR A 220 -22.51 4.59 19.34
CA TYR A 220 -23.48 3.76 18.64
C TYR A 220 -24.41 4.58 17.72
N GLN A 221 -25.00 5.67 18.23
CA GLN A 221 -25.95 6.47 17.47
C GLN A 221 -25.27 7.24 16.31
N PRO A 222 -24.19 8.01 16.53
CA PRO A 222 -23.45 8.65 15.44
C PRO A 222 -22.97 7.67 14.36
N MET A 223 -22.56 6.46 14.75
CA MET A 223 -22.16 5.42 13.81
C MET A 223 -23.31 5.02 12.90
N LEU A 224 -24.49 4.72 13.46
CA LEU A 224 -25.67 4.36 12.66
C LEU A 224 -26.20 5.50 11.79
N ASP A 225 -26.01 6.75 12.21
CA ASP A 225 -26.43 7.91 11.42
C ASP A 225 -25.74 7.94 10.04
N ILE A 226 -24.52 7.39 9.91
CA ILE A 226 -23.83 7.21 8.62
C ILE A 226 -24.69 6.38 7.66
N ILE A 227 -25.34 5.33 8.16
CA ILE A 227 -26.24 4.49 7.35
C ILE A 227 -27.58 5.19 7.13
N TYR A 228 -28.16 5.80 8.17
CA TYR A 228 -29.49 6.43 8.06
C TYR A 228 -29.53 7.63 7.12
N GLN A 229 -28.40 8.30 6.92
CA GLN A 229 -28.28 9.40 5.95
C GLN A 229 -28.16 8.91 4.49
N LYS A 230 -27.96 7.60 4.26
CA LYS A 230 -27.85 7.03 2.90
C LYS A 230 -29.24 6.78 2.28
N PRO A 231 -29.32 6.65 0.95
CA PRO A 231 -30.56 6.31 0.26
C PRO A 231 -31.17 5.00 0.77
N LYS A 232 -32.51 4.89 0.73
CA LYS A 232 -33.24 3.68 1.14
C LYS A 232 -33.28 2.57 0.09
N VAL A 233 -32.95 2.91 -1.16
CA VAL A 233 -33.13 2.05 -2.36
C VAL A 233 -32.11 0.93 -2.46
#